data_AF-A3ZQ17-F1
#
_entry.id   AF-A3ZQ17-F1
#
_cell.length_a   1.000
_cell.length_b   1.000
_cell.length_c   1.000
_cell.angle_alpha   90.00
_cell.angle_beta   90.00
_cell.angle_gamma   90.00
#
_symmetry.space_group_name_H-M   'P 1'
#
loop_
_entity.id
_entity.type
_entity.pdbx_description
1 polymer ?
#
loop_
_entity_poly.entity_id
_entity_poly.type
_entity_poly.pdbx_seq_one_letter_code
_entity_poly.pdbx_strand_id
1 'polypeptide(L)'
;MSQVQGTVTFEDGSPVSGGTIVFAAVEGNSSSIGYLQKDGTYELGTFGESDGAPQGKYNVTITGSSSYGGQSAIASKYGVIGQSQLQAEVVDGTNSIDFQVDRAK
;
A
#
# COMPACT_ATOMS: atom_id res chain seq x y z
N MET A 1 -0.98 13.70 12.37
CA MET A 1 -0.96 12.58 11.42
C MET A 1 -0.78 11.32 12.21
N SER A 2 -1.53 10.27 11.86
CA SER A 2 -1.41 8.96 12.50
C SER A 2 -0.35 8.14 11.79
N GLN A 3 0.55 7.50 12.52
CA GLN A 3 1.58 6.66 11.93
C GLN A 3 0.92 5.43 11.31
N VAL A 4 1.26 5.13 10.07
CA VAL A 4 0.78 3.93 9.37
C VAL A 4 1.97 3.18 8.84
N GLN A 5 2.05 1.90 9.22
CA GLN A 5 3.05 0.96 8.78
C GLN A 5 2.38 -0.39 8.53
N GLY A 6 3.08 -1.29 7.86
CA GLY A 6 2.59 -2.63 7.63
C GLY A 6 3.48 -3.43 6.71
N THR A 7 3.02 -4.62 6.36
CA THR A 7 3.72 -5.55 5.48
C THR A 7 2.81 -6.00 4.35
N VAL A 8 3.36 -6.09 3.14
CA VAL A 8 2.69 -6.69 1.99
C VAL A 8 3.33 -8.03 1.67
N THR A 9 2.51 -9.07 1.67
CA THR A 9 2.93 -10.45 1.39
C THR A 9 2.12 -11.04 0.23
N PHE A 10 2.70 -12.05 -0.43
CA PHE A 10 1.95 -12.88 -1.37
C PHE A 10 1.09 -13.90 -0.62
N GLU A 11 0.12 -14.52 -1.30
CA GLU A 11 -0.70 -15.61 -0.72
C GLU A 11 0.14 -16.78 -0.16
N ASP A 12 1.35 -17.00 -0.70
CA ASP A 12 2.30 -18.02 -0.23
C ASP A 12 3.07 -17.61 1.04
N GLY A 13 2.84 -16.39 1.56
CA GLY A 13 3.52 -15.81 2.72
C GLY A 13 4.86 -15.13 2.42
N SER A 14 5.34 -15.19 1.18
CA SER A 14 6.59 -14.51 0.78
C SER A 14 6.39 -13.00 0.76
N PRO A 15 7.39 -12.19 1.13
CA PRO A 15 7.28 -10.74 1.07
C PRO A 15 7.25 -10.24 -0.37
N VAL A 16 6.51 -9.16 -0.60
CA VAL A 16 6.59 -8.40 -1.84
C VAL A 16 7.82 -7.49 -1.81
N SER A 17 8.90 -7.93 -2.45
CA SER A 17 10.18 -7.18 -2.45
C SER A 17 10.14 -5.97 -3.39
N GLY A 18 9.66 -4.84 -2.87
CA GLY A 18 9.67 -3.56 -3.59
C GLY A 18 8.38 -3.25 -4.33
N GLY A 19 8.13 -1.95 -4.49
CA GLY A 19 6.90 -1.42 -5.09
C GLY A 19 6.44 -0.14 -4.40
N THR A 20 5.24 0.30 -4.75
CA THR A 20 4.58 1.48 -4.18
C THR A 20 3.20 1.08 -3.69
N ILE A 21 2.84 1.58 -2.51
CA ILE A 21 1.51 1.49 -1.93
C ILE A 21 0.92 2.89 -1.81
N VAL A 22 -0.35 3.04 -2.18
CA VAL A 22 -1.04 4.33 -2.16
C VAL A 22 -2.37 4.17 -1.44
N PHE A 23 -2.62 5.06 -0.48
CA PHE A 23 -3.86 5.18 0.26
C PHE A 23 -4.58 6.41 -0.25
N ALA A 24 -5.61 6.23 -1.07
CA ALA A 24 -6.45 7.31 -1.58
C ALA A 24 -7.67 7.48 -0.65
N ALA A 25 -7.83 8.66 -0.04
CA ALA A 25 -8.94 8.89 0.89
C ALA A 25 -10.29 8.70 0.17
N VAL A 26 -11.20 7.96 0.81
CA VAL A 26 -12.57 7.76 0.30
C VAL A 26 -13.34 9.08 0.35
N GLU A 27 -13.10 9.88 1.38
CA GLU A 27 -13.68 11.19 1.57
C GLU A 27 -12.56 12.24 1.60
N GLY A 28 -12.74 13.32 0.83
CA GLY A 28 -11.73 14.39 0.70
C GLY A 28 -10.79 14.20 -0.50
N ASN A 29 -9.70 14.96 -0.52
CA ASN A 29 -8.73 14.96 -1.62
C ASN A 29 -7.30 14.83 -1.06
N SER A 30 -7.10 13.76 -0.29
CA SER A 30 -5.82 13.43 0.33
C SER A 30 -5.37 12.05 -0.11
N SER A 31 -4.07 11.88 -0.28
CA SER A 31 -3.47 10.59 -0.60
C SER A 31 -2.17 10.46 0.14
N SER A 32 -1.93 9.28 0.69
CA SER A 32 -0.69 8.93 1.38
C SER A 32 0.01 7.84 0.59
N ILE A 33 1.33 7.91 0.50
CA ILE A 33 2.15 7.04 -0.33
C ILE A 33 3.21 6.39 0.56
N GLY A 34 3.48 5.11 0.29
CA GLY A 34 4.58 4.37 0.90
C GLY A 34 5.35 3.57 -0.14
N TYR A 35 6.60 3.26 0.17
CA TYR A 35 7.45 2.41 -0.66
C TYR A 35 7.67 1.08 0.05
N LEU A 36 7.42 -0.02 -0.66
CA LEU A 36 7.69 -1.35 -0.13
C LEU A 36 9.21 -1.57 -0.08
N GLN A 37 9.69 -2.03 1.06
CA GLN A 37 11.07 -2.45 1.25
C GLN A 37 11.28 -3.88 0.72
N LYS A 38 12.54 -4.36 0.73
CA LYS A 38 12.87 -5.71 0.24
C LYS A 38 12.19 -6.83 1.05
N ASP A 39 11.91 -6.57 2.32
CA ASP A 39 11.21 -7.47 3.24
C ASP A 39 9.68 -7.31 3.19
N GLY A 40 9.15 -6.50 2.26
CA GLY A 40 7.72 -6.25 2.10
C GLY A 40 7.13 -5.24 3.08
N THR A 41 7.93 -4.68 4.00
CA THR A 41 7.46 -3.66 4.93
C THR A 41 7.28 -2.31 4.24
N TYR A 42 6.41 -1.47 4.80
CA TYR A 42 6.20 -0.11 4.34
C TYR A 42 5.82 0.81 5.50
N GLU A 43 6.07 2.09 5.28
CA GLU A 43 5.55 3.20 6.08
C GLU A 43 4.87 4.18 5.13
N LEU A 44 3.77 4.81 5.58
CA LEU A 44 3.12 5.86 4.79
C LEU A 44 3.60 7.24 5.19
N GLY A 45 3.72 8.08 4.17
CA GLY A 45 3.84 9.52 4.29
C GLY A 45 2.76 10.23 3.49
N THR A 46 2.34 11.41 3.94
CA THR A 46 1.41 12.29 3.23
C THR A 46 2.06 13.61 2.88
N PHE A 47 2.72 14.28 3.84
CA PHE A 47 3.46 15.52 3.59
C PHE A 47 4.97 15.31 3.72
N GLY A 48 5.39 14.41 4.61
CA GLY A 48 6.76 13.92 4.75
C GLY A 48 6.87 12.47 4.25
N GLU A 49 8.06 11.88 4.36
CA GLU A 49 8.28 10.49 3.92
C GLU A 49 7.64 9.45 4.85
N SER A 50 7.60 9.71 6.16
CA SER A 50 7.02 8.80 7.18
C SER A 50 6.16 9.55 8.20
N ASP A 51 5.55 10.67 7.82
CA ASP A 51 4.70 11.45 8.73
C ASP A 51 3.34 10.82 8.96
N GLY A 52 3.00 9.72 8.25
CA GLY A 52 1.76 8.98 8.40
C GLY A 52 0.66 9.46 7.48
N ALA A 53 -0.59 9.16 7.87
CA ALA A 53 -1.80 9.51 7.14
C ALA A 53 -2.79 10.28 8.03
N PRO A 54 -3.67 11.12 7.44
CA PRO A 54 -4.84 11.60 8.15
C PRO A 54 -5.72 10.43 8.60
N GLN A 55 -6.53 10.65 9.63
CA GLN A 55 -7.52 9.66 10.04
C GLN A 55 -8.64 9.59 9.00
N GLY A 56 -9.16 8.38 8.76
CA GLY A 56 -10.25 8.17 7.81
C GLY A 56 -10.18 6.85 7.07
N LYS A 57 -11.07 6.69 6.09
CA LYS A 57 -11.16 5.50 5.24
C LYS A 57 -10.45 5.74 3.92
N TYR A 58 -9.76 4.71 3.44
CA TYR A 58 -8.92 4.77 2.26
C TYR A 58 -9.18 3.57 1.34
N ASN A 59 -9.18 3.85 0.03
CA ASN A 59 -9.00 2.83 -0.99
C ASN A 59 -7.50 2.65 -1.20
N VAL A 60 -7.04 1.40 -1.17
CA VAL A 60 -5.62 1.08 -1.22
C VAL A 60 -5.27 0.51 -2.58
N THR A 61 -4.22 1.02 -3.20
CA THR A 61 -3.61 0.40 -4.37
C THR A 61 -2.17 0.03 -4.11
N ILE A 62 -1.77 -1.11 -4.65
CA ILE A 62 -0.42 -1.65 -4.50
C ILE A 62 0.10 -2.00 -5.89
N THR A 63 1.25 -1.44 -6.23
CA THR A 63 2.00 -1.79 -7.44
C THR A 63 3.34 -2.35 -7.01
N GLY A 64 3.56 -3.63 -7.27
CA GLY A 64 4.85 -4.28 -7.01
C GLY A 64 5.93 -3.80 -7.98
N SER A 65 7.19 -4.00 -7.58
CA SER A 65 8.34 -3.74 -8.44
C SER A 65 8.22 -4.48 -9.77
N SER A 66 8.68 -3.85 -10.84
CA SER A 66 8.81 -4.45 -12.16
C SER A 66 10.22 -4.25 -12.69
N SER A 67 10.69 -5.19 -13.51
CA SER A 67 11.86 -4.93 -14.35
C SER A 67 11.52 -3.84 -15.36
N TYR A 68 12.53 -3.10 -15.84
CA TYR A 68 12.32 -2.01 -16.79
C TYR A 68 11.57 -2.50 -18.03
N GLY A 69 10.35 -1.97 -18.26
CA GLY A 69 9.45 -2.41 -19.34
C GLY A 69 8.65 -3.70 -19.08
N GLY A 70 8.75 -4.27 -17.88
CA GLY A 70 8.05 -5.49 -17.45
C GLY A 70 6.76 -5.24 -16.67
N GLN A 71 5.97 -6.30 -16.50
CA GLN A 71 4.78 -6.30 -15.64
C GLN A 71 5.18 -6.23 -14.16
N SER A 72 4.30 -5.63 -13.35
CA SER A 72 4.43 -5.63 -11.89
C SER A 72 4.52 -7.07 -11.36
N ALA A 73 5.29 -7.28 -10.29
CA ALA A 73 5.32 -8.58 -9.60
C ALA A 73 3.95 -8.99 -9.01
N ILE A 74 3.03 -8.03 -8.86
CA ILE A 74 1.70 -8.20 -8.27
C ILE A 74 0.63 -8.14 -9.36
N ALA A 75 -0.49 -8.85 -9.17
CA ALA A 75 -1.61 -8.81 -10.10
C ALA A 75 -2.14 -7.37 -10.31
N SER A 76 -2.39 -7.01 -11.56
CA SER A 76 -2.76 -5.64 -11.95
C SER A 76 -4.04 -5.11 -11.28
N LYS A 77 -4.93 -6.00 -10.82
CA LYS A 77 -6.15 -5.64 -10.08
C LYS A 77 -5.86 -4.78 -8.84
N TYR A 78 -4.72 -4.98 -8.18
CA TYR A 78 -4.34 -4.22 -6.99
C TYR A 78 -3.83 -2.81 -7.30
N GLY A 79 -3.41 -2.53 -8.53
CA GLY A 79 -2.94 -1.21 -8.95
C GLY A 79 -4.05 -0.23 -9.35
N VAL A 80 -5.31 -0.66 -9.37
CA VAL A 80 -6.44 0.11 -9.91
C VAL A 80 -7.48 0.33 -8.83
N ILE A 81 -7.73 1.58 -8.41
CA ILE A 81 -8.64 1.92 -7.29
C ILE A 81 -10.04 1.27 -7.40
N GLY A 82 -10.58 1.14 -8.62
CA GLY A 82 -11.89 0.52 -8.85
C GLY A 82 -11.89 -1.02 -8.93
N GLN A 83 -10.72 -1.65 -9.01
CA GLN A 83 -10.56 -3.12 -9.05
C GLN A 83 -9.89 -3.66 -7.78
N SER A 84 -9.06 -2.83 -7.14
CA SER A 84 -8.46 -3.11 -5.86
C SER A 84 -9.56 -3.06 -4.83
N GLN A 85 -9.94 -4.24 -4.34
CA GLN A 85 -10.87 -4.36 -3.22
C GLN A 85 -10.15 -4.14 -1.87
N LEU A 86 -8.91 -3.65 -1.89
CA LEU A 86 -8.15 -3.34 -0.69
C LEU A 86 -8.65 -2.01 -0.10
N GLN A 87 -8.99 -2.05 1.18
CA GLN A 87 -9.44 -0.90 1.94
C GLN A 87 -8.67 -0.85 3.25
N ALA A 88 -8.51 0.37 3.77
CA ALA A 88 -7.89 0.61 5.06
C ALA A 88 -8.63 1.69 5.82
N GLU A 89 -8.59 1.60 7.14
CA GLU A 89 -9.06 2.64 8.04
C GLU A 89 -7.88 3.06 8.92
N VAL A 90 -7.61 4.37 8.95
CA VAL A 90 -6.56 4.96 9.77
C VAL A 90 -7.23 5.60 10.98
N VAL A 91 -6.87 5.12 12.17
CA VAL A 91 -7.33 5.66 13.46
C VAL A 91 -6.23 6.48 14.13
N ASP A 92 -6.56 7.14 15.24
CA ASP A 92 -5.59 7.91 16.02
C ASP A 92 -4.43 7.04 16.53
N GLY A 93 -3.21 7.58 16.47
CA GLY A 93 -2.01 6.89 16.94
C GLY A 93 -1.33 6.04 15.87
N THR A 94 -0.92 4.83 16.24
CA THR A 94 -0.14 3.90 15.39
C THR A 94 -1.04 2.83 14.80
N ASN A 95 -0.95 2.65 13.48
CA ASN A 95 -1.74 1.70 12.70
C ASN A 95 -0.79 0.69 12.04
N SER A 96 -1.00 -0.60 12.32
CA SER A 96 -0.32 -1.70 11.62
C SER A 96 -1.33 -2.37 10.68
N ILE A 97 -1.16 -2.17 9.38
CA ILE A 97 -2.11 -2.60 8.36
C ILE A 97 -1.40 -3.50 7.35
N ASP A 98 -1.67 -4.79 7.38
CA ASP A 98 -1.02 -5.75 6.48
C ASP A 98 -1.91 -6.09 5.28
N PHE A 99 -1.29 -6.33 4.13
CA PHE A 99 -2.00 -6.74 2.92
C PHE A 99 -1.46 -8.05 2.36
N GLN A 100 -2.37 -8.87 1.85
CA GLN A 100 -2.05 -10.03 1.04
C GLN A 100 -2.46 -9.78 -0.41
N VAL A 101 -1.57 -10.12 -1.33
CA VAL A 101 -1.78 -9.92 -2.77
C VAL A 101 -1.39 -11.15 -3.58
N ASP A 102 -2.01 -11.28 -4.74
CA ASP A 102 -1.64 -12.30 -5.71
C ASP A 102 -0.46 -11.84 -6.57
N ARG A 103 0.39 -12.79 -6.98
CA ARG A 103 1.40 -12.54 -8.01
C ARG A 103 0.73 -12.21 -9.35
N ALA A 104 1.43 -11.45 -10.19
CA ALA A 104 1.01 -11.31 -11.58
C ALA A 104 0.89 -12.68 -12.26
N LYS A 105 -0.17 -12.85 -13.06
CA LYS A 105 -0.40 -14.04 -13.88
C LYS A 105 0.34 -13.94 -15.21
#